data_AF-X0HZR1-F1
#
_entry.id   AF-X0HZR1-F1
#
_cell.length_a   1.000
_cell.length_b   1.000
_cell.length_c   1.000
_cell.angle_alpha   90.00
_cell.angle_beta   90.00
_cell.angle_gamma   90.00
#
_symmetry.space_group_name_H-M   'P 1'
#
loop_
_entity.id
_entity.type
_entity.pdbx_description
1 polymer ?
#
loop_
_entity_poly.entity_id
_entity_poly.type
_entity_poly.pdbx_seq_one_letter_code
_entity_poly.pdbx_strand_id
1 'polypeptide(L)'
;MRFHYHALNSPTDNYQAIASYTYALETYFGRSLGLALLALGLTVVVLSGVLPLDSSSKEAPEGAPSPYASAAVLISTLHHASSAFYCYGRYSWTGETGFLLGCVGSAVFATFGLYCVLFAGDTAMTSRYHKFDQSTSGFPFKNSQSYRAKKKAL
;
A
#
# COMPACT_ATOMS: atom_id res chain seq x y z
N MET A 1 -37.27 41.18 16.82
CA MET A 1 -36.56 40.04 16.18
C MET A 1 -37.33 38.78 16.49
N ARG A 2 -38.00 38.19 15.50
CA ARG A 2 -38.83 36.99 15.64
C ARG A 2 -37.99 35.81 15.18
N PHE A 3 -37.53 35.00 16.13
CA PHE A 3 -36.86 33.74 15.82
C PHE A 3 -37.90 32.79 15.22
N HIS A 4 -37.83 32.61 13.89
CA HIS A 4 -38.61 31.61 13.18
C HIS A 4 -37.93 30.25 13.39
N TYR A 5 -38.43 29.48 14.34
CA TYR A 5 -38.10 28.05 14.47
C TYR A 5 -38.85 27.31 13.36
N HIS A 6 -38.18 27.05 12.24
CA HIS A 6 -38.68 26.09 11.26
C HIS A 6 -38.55 24.70 11.89
N ALA A 7 -39.69 24.10 12.25
CA ALA A 7 -39.74 22.72 12.70
C ALA A 7 -39.28 21.81 11.56
N LEU A 8 -38.07 21.26 11.67
CA LEU A 8 -37.53 20.18 10.84
C LEU A 8 -38.24 18.86 11.20
N ASN A 9 -39.54 18.76 10.91
CA ASN A 9 -40.28 17.53 11.15
C ASN A 9 -41.39 17.33 10.11
N SER A 10 -41.10 17.62 8.84
CA SER A 10 -41.96 17.19 7.74
C SER A 10 -41.53 15.78 7.29
N PRO A 11 -42.46 14.85 6.99
CA PRO A 11 -42.12 13.50 6.51
C PRO A 11 -41.18 13.54 5.29
N THR A 12 -41.36 14.52 4.41
CA THR A 12 -40.55 14.76 3.21
C THR A 12 -39.07 15.03 3.50
N ASP A 13 -38.74 15.72 4.60
CA ASP A 13 -37.34 15.98 4.99
C ASP A 13 -36.63 14.69 5.41
N ASN A 14 -37.36 13.79 6.06
CA ASN A 14 -36.83 12.48 6.45
C ASN A 14 -36.54 11.59 5.23
N TYR A 15 -37.41 11.59 4.23
CA TYR A 15 -37.18 10.83 2.98
C TYR A 15 -35.98 11.37 2.19
N GLN A 16 -35.83 12.70 2.11
CA GLN A 16 -34.69 13.35 1.47
C GLN A 16 -33.38 13.03 2.19
N ALA A 17 -33.38 13.06 3.53
CA ALA A 17 -32.22 12.67 4.33
C ALA A 17 -31.84 11.21 4.07
N ILE A 18 -32.77 10.26 4.18
CA ILE A 18 -32.51 8.83 3.94
C ILE A 18 -31.96 8.59 2.54
N ALA A 19 -32.56 9.20 1.51
CA ALA A 19 -32.07 9.08 0.14
C ALA A 19 -30.62 9.59 -0.02
N SER A 20 -30.28 10.72 0.62
CA SER A 20 -28.92 11.27 0.59
C SER A 20 -27.88 10.36 1.26
N TYR A 21 -28.24 9.72 2.39
CA TYR A 21 -27.37 8.76 3.08
C TYR A 21 -27.13 7.50 2.25
N THR A 22 -28.19 6.94 1.66
CA THR A 22 -28.09 5.77 0.78
C THR A 22 -27.19 6.06 -0.42
N TYR A 23 -27.40 7.20 -1.09
CA TYR A 23 -26.56 7.61 -2.22
C TYR A 23 -25.08 7.79 -1.85
N ALA A 24 -24.80 8.33 -0.67
CA ALA A 24 -23.43 8.52 -0.18
C ALA A 24 -22.72 7.19 0.15
N LEU A 25 -23.46 6.19 0.62
CA LEU A 25 -22.97 4.84 0.88
C LEU A 25 -22.75 4.05 -0.41
N GLU A 26 -23.69 4.08 -1.35
CA GLU A 26 -23.57 3.44 -2.66
C GLU A 26 -22.34 3.98 -3.42
N THR A 27 -22.18 5.30 -3.44
CA THR A 27 -21.03 5.95 -4.07
C THR A 27 -19.72 5.56 -3.39
N TYR A 28 -19.72 5.43 -2.06
CA TYR A 28 -18.56 4.94 -1.31
C TYR A 28 -18.21 3.51 -1.68
N PHE A 29 -19.18 2.59 -1.60
CA PHE A 29 -18.99 1.18 -1.90
C PHE A 29 -18.56 0.97 -3.35
N GLY A 30 -19.19 1.66 -4.31
CA GLY A 30 -18.84 1.57 -5.72
C GLY A 30 -17.39 2.00 -6.00
N ARG A 31 -16.93 3.10 -5.38
CA ARG A 31 -15.55 3.57 -5.53
C ARG A 31 -14.54 2.63 -4.87
N SER A 32 -14.81 2.19 -3.64
CA SER A 32 -13.94 1.24 -2.92
C SER A 32 -13.85 -0.11 -3.61
N LEU A 33 -14.98 -0.61 -4.14
CA LEU A 33 -15.05 -1.84 -4.93
C LEU A 33 -14.22 -1.71 -6.22
N GLY A 34 -14.33 -0.58 -6.92
CA GLY A 34 -13.54 -0.33 -8.13
C GLY A 34 -12.04 -0.39 -7.87
N LEU A 35 -11.56 0.24 -6.79
CA LEU A 35 -10.15 0.18 -6.39
C LEU A 35 -9.71 -1.26 -6.04
N ALA A 36 -10.55 -2.01 -5.34
CA ALA A 36 -10.27 -3.39 -4.98
C ALA A 36 -10.20 -4.32 -6.21
N LEU A 37 -11.14 -4.20 -7.15
CA LEU A 37 -11.15 -4.99 -8.38
C LEU A 37 -9.96 -4.67 -9.27
N LEU A 38 -9.55 -3.40 -9.36
CA LEU A 38 -8.37 -2.99 -10.12
C LEU A 38 -7.10 -3.60 -9.54
N ALA A 39 -6.94 -3.53 -8.21
CA ALA A 39 -5.79 -4.13 -7.53
C ALA A 39 -5.77 -5.67 -7.68
N LEU A 40 -6.93 -6.31 -7.55
CA LEU A 40 -7.07 -7.76 -7.72
C LEU A 40 -6.73 -8.17 -9.15
N GLY A 41 -7.24 -7.46 -10.16
CA GLY A 41 -6.93 -7.69 -11.57
C GLY A 41 -5.43 -7.57 -11.86
N LEU A 42 -4.79 -6.50 -11.38
CA LEU A 42 -3.34 -6.31 -11.52
C LEU A 42 -2.55 -7.44 -10.84
N THR A 43 -2.96 -7.85 -9.65
CA THR A 43 -2.30 -8.93 -8.91
C THR A 43 -2.40 -10.26 -9.66
N VAL A 44 -3.57 -10.56 -10.24
CA VAL A 44 -3.78 -11.76 -11.08
C VAL A 44 -2.88 -11.72 -12.31
N VAL A 45 -2.79 -10.59 -13.01
CA VAL A 45 -1.91 -10.45 -14.18
C VAL A 45 -0.45 -10.65 -13.80
N VAL A 46 0.02 -10.06 -12.70
CA VAL A 46 1.39 -10.24 -12.23
C VAL A 46 1.67 -11.69 -11.84
N LEU A 47 0.76 -12.32 -11.09
CA LEU A 47 0.95 -13.69 -10.62
C LEU A 47 0.79 -14.74 -11.72
N SER A 48 0.08 -14.40 -12.81
CA SER A 48 -0.04 -15.28 -13.99
C SER A 48 1.29 -15.50 -14.72
N GLY A 49 2.29 -14.66 -14.47
CA GLY A 49 3.62 -14.77 -15.08
C GLY A 49 3.67 -14.39 -16.56
N VAL A 50 2.60 -13.78 -17.11
CA VAL A 50 2.58 -13.28 -18.49
C VAL A 50 3.47 -12.05 -18.69
N LEU A 51 3.79 -11.33 -17.60
CA LEU A 51 4.65 -10.16 -17.63
C LEU A 51 6.11 -10.59 -17.49
N PRO A 52 7.00 -10.21 -18.42
CA PRO A 52 8.42 -10.49 -18.31
C PRO A 52 9.07 -9.53 -17.30
N LEU A 53 8.81 -9.74 -16.01
CA LEU A 53 9.37 -8.93 -14.91
C LEU A 53 10.78 -9.40 -14.51
N ASP A 54 11.18 -10.60 -14.95
CA ASP A 54 12.53 -11.11 -14.73
C ASP A 54 13.44 -10.79 -15.92
N SER A 55 14.55 -10.08 -15.65
CA SER A 55 15.61 -9.81 -16.62
C SER A 55 16.97 -10.40 -16.21
N SER A 56 17.07 -11.10 -15.07
CA SER A 56 18.30 -11.78 -14.65
C SER A 56 18.07 -12.62 -13.40
N SER A 57 18.03 -13.93 -13.53
CA SER A 57 19.21 -14.79 -13.39
C SER A 57 18.80 -16.26 -13.51
N LYS A 58 19.55 -17.01 -14.33
CA LYS A 58 19.40 -18.47 -14.49
C LYS A 58 19.68 -19.29 -13.22
N GLU A 59 20.01 -18.62 -12.10
CA GLU A 59 20.45 -19.22 -10.84
C GLU A 59 19.78 -18.50 -9.66
N ALA A 60 18.45 -18.58 -9.58
CA ALA A 60 17.79 -18.30 -8.30
C ALA A 60 18.16 -19.46 -7.33
N PRO A 61 18.74 -19.18 -6.15
CA PRO A 61 19.04 -20.23 -5.18
C PRO A 61 17.77 -20.99 -4.79
N GLU A 62 17.87 -22.30 -4.55
CA GLU A 62 16.72 -23.10 -4.14
C GLU A 62 16.05 -22.49 -2.90
N GLY A 63 14.75 -22.20 -3.00
CA GLY A 63 13.98 -21.54 -1.95
C GLY A 63 13.81 -20.02 -2.08
N ALA A 64 14.30 -19.40 -3.16
CA ALA A 64 14.04 -17.99 -3.43
C ALA A 64 12.53 -17.70 -3.60
N PRO A 65 12.02 -16.55 -3.09
CA PRO A 65 10.63 -16.15 -3.30
C PRO A 65 10.31 -15.98 -4.78
N SER A 66 9.04 -16.12 -5.15
CA SER A 66 8.63 -16.05 -6.55
C SER A 66 9.04 -14.70 -7.18
N PRO A 67 9.47 -14.67 -8.46
CA PRO A 67 9.96 -13.45 -9.12
C PRO A 67 8.88 -12.36 -9.23
N TYR A 68 7.61 -12.74 -9.06
CA TYR A 68 6.45 -11.85 -9.12
C TYR A 68 6.00 -11.36 -7.74
N ALA A 69 6.56 -11.88 -6.64
CA ALA A 69 6.16 -11.54 -5.28
C ALA A 69 6.34 -10.05 -4.97
N SER A 70 7.44 -9.45 -5.41
CA SER A 70 7.72 -8.02 -5.21
C SER A 70 6.68 -7.14 -5.89
N ALA A 71 6.32 -7.45 -7.13
CA ALA A 71 5.30 -6.74 -7.89
C ALA A 71 3.90 -6.92 -7.28
N ALA A 72 3.55 -8.12 -6.81
CA ALA A 72 2.28 -8.35 -6.10
C ALA A 72 2.20 -7.50 -4.81
N VAL A 73 3.27 -7.49 -4.01
CA VAL A 73 3.35 -6.69 -2.78
C VAL A 73 3.24 -5.18 -3.10
N LEU A 74 3.90 -4.71 -4.17
CA LEU A 74 3.78 -3.32 -4.62
C LEU A 74 2.33 -2.94 -4.95
N ILE A 75 1.62 -3.78 -5.71
CA ILE A 75 0.22 -3.53 -6.09
C ILE A 75 -0.68 -3.47 -4.85
N SER A 76 -0.54 -4.44 -3.94
CA SER A 76 -1.29 -4.43 -2.68
C SER A 76 -0.98 -3.19 -1.83
N THR A 77 0.28 -2.77 -1.78
CA THR A 77 0.70 -1.56 -1.07
C THR A 77 0.03 -0.31 -1.63
N LEU A 78 0.01 -0.14 -2.96
CA LEU A 78 -0.64 0.99 -3.63
C LEU A 78 -2.14 0.99 -3.42
N HIS A 79 -2.78 -0.18 -3.41
CA HIS A 79 -4.19 -0.29 -3.05
C HIS A 79 -4.42 0.20 -1.63
N HIS A 80 -3.69 -0.31 -0.64
CA HIS A 80 -3.90 0.09 0.75
C HIS A 80 -3.57 1.57 0.99
N ALA A 81 -2.56 2.12 0.30
CA ALA A 81 -2.25 3.55 0.36
C ALA A 81 -3.38 4.42 -0.20
N SER A 82 -3.92 4.07 -1.37
CA SER A 82 -5.05 4.80 -1.98
C SER A 82 -6.33 4.68 -1.15
N SER A 83 -6.62 3.49 -0.60
CA SER A 83 -7.74 3.28 0.34
C SER A 83 -7.58 4.12 1.61
N ALA A 84 -6.39 4.16 2.20
CA ALA A 84 -6.12 4.98 3.39
C ALA A 84 -6.34 6.46 3.10
N PHE A 85 -5.82 6.96 1.97
CA PHE A 85 -6.00 8.35 1.55
C PHE A 85 -7.47 8.70 1.32
N TYR A 86 -8.22 7.81 0.65
CA TYR A 86 -9.65 8.01 0.40
C TYR A 86 -10.46 8.01 1.69
N CYS A 87 -10.20 7.07 2.60
CA CYS A 87 -10.84 7.01 3.92
C CYS A 87 -10.52 8.26 4.76
N TYR A 88 -9.27 8.73 4.75
CA TYR A 88 -8.89 9.98 5.42
C TYR A 88 -9.65 11.19 4.86
N GLY A 89 -9.73 11.30 3.53
CA GLY A 89 -10.50 12.36 2.87
C GLY A 89 -11.98 12.34 3.29
N ARG A 90 -12.60 11.16 3.34
CA ARG A 90 -13.99 11.01 3.80
C ARG A 90 -14.15 11.35 5.28
N TYR A 91 -13.25 10.88 6.14
CA TYR A 91 -13.24 11.23 7.56
C TYR A 91 -13.13 12.74 7.79
N SER A 92 -12.27 13.43 7.02
CA SER A 92 -12.08 14.88 7.17
C SER A 92 -13.34 15.70 6.82
N TRP A 93 -14.23 15.16 5.98
CA TRP A 93 -15.49 15.81 5.63
C TRP A 93 -16.67 15.41 6.51
N THR A 94 -16.79 14.14 6.88
CA THR A 94 -17.98 13.62 7.57
C THR A 94 -17.80 13.46 9.08
N GLY A 95 -16.56 13.40 9.58
CA GLY A 95 -16.26 13.11 10.99
C GLY A 95 -16.56 11.69 11.44
N GLU A 96 -17.02 10.82 10.54
CA GLU A 96 -17.44 9.45 10.85
C GLU A 96 -16.25 8.55 11.17
N THR A 97 -16.21 8.01 12.40
CA THR A 97 -15.09 7.21 12.91
C THR A 97 -14.90 5.90 12.16
N GLY A 98 -15.92 5.39 11.48
CA GLY A 98 -15.80 4.24 10.59
C GLY A 98 -14.77 4.44 9.48
N PHE A 99 -14.71 5.64 8.89
CA PHE A 99 -13.68 5.96 7.89
C PHE A 99 -12.30 6.09 8.51
N LEU A 100 -12.21 6.58 9.75
CA LEU A 100 -10.94 6.63 10.48
C LEU A 100 -10.37 5.23 10.72
N LEU A 101 -11.21 4.27 11.14
CA LEU A 101 -10.78 2.88 11.34
C LEU A 101 -10.31 2.24 10.02
N GLY A 102 -11.05 2.46 8.93
CA GLY A 102 -10.65 2.01 7.59
C GLY A 102 -9.34 2.64 7.12
N CYS A 103 -9.09 3.91 7.45
CA CYS A 103 -7.84 4.61 7.20
C CYS A 103 -6.68 3.96 7.96
N VAL A 104 -6.83 3.74 9.26
CA VAL A 104 -5.78 3.14 10.12
C VAL A 104 -5.45 1.72 9.65
N GLY A 105 -6.46 0.88 9.43
CA GLY A 105 -6.25 -0.49 8.96
C GLY A 105 -5.49 -0.53 7.63
N SER A 106 -5.91 0.30 6.68
CA SER A 106 -5.23 0.40 5.38
C SER A 106 -3.82 0.98 5.50
N ALA A 107 -3.59 1.96 6.39
CA ALA A 107 -2.27 2.54 6.61
C ALA A 107 -1.28 1.51 7.16
N VAL A 108 -1.70 0.64 8.08
CA VAL A 108 -0.85 -0.45 8.60
C VAL A 108 -0.38 -1.36 7.47
N PHE A 109 -1.30 -1.85 6.63
CA PHE A 109 -0.93 -2.68 5.48
C PHE A 109 -0.05 -1.95 4.47
N ALA A 110 -0.30 -0.66 4.22
CA ALA A 110 0.53 0.15 3.33
C ALA A 110 1.96 0.33 3.88
N THR A 111 2.12 0.61 5.18
CA THR A 111 3.44 0.74 5.81
C THR A 111 4.22 -0.57 5.82
N PHE A 112 3.55 -1.70 6.09
CA PHE A 112 4.16 -3.02 6.03
C PHE A 112 4.56 -3.41 4.61
N GLY A 113 3.68 -3.18 3.64
CA GLY A 113 3.98 -3.40 2.23
C GLY A 113 5.15 -2.54 1.73
N LEU A 114 5.17 -1.26 2.10
CA LEU A 114 6.28 -0.35 1.80
C LEU A 114 7.58 -0.82 2.45
N TYR A 115 7.53 -1.34 3.68
CA TYR A 115 8.70 -1.94 4.34
C TYR A 115 9.22 -3.13 3.53
N CYS A 116 8.36 -4.05 3.09
CA CYS A 116 8.75 -5.18 2.25
C CYS A 116 9.38 -4.72 0.93
N VAL A 117 8.84 -3.69 0.29
CA VAL A 117 9.36 -3.15 -0.97
C VAL A 117 10.74 -2.51 -0.79
N LEU A 118 10.93 -1.73 0.28
CA LEU A 118 12.18 -1.00 0.51
C LEU A 118 13.30 -1.88 1.04
N PHE A 119 12.97 -2.92 1.80
CA PHE A 119 13.97 -3.67 2.57
C PHE A 119 14.04 -5.17 2.27
N ALA A 120 12.99 -5.79 1.73
CA ALA A 120 13.00 -7.24 1.50
C ALA A 120 13.58 -7.67 0.15
N GLY A 121 13.83 -6.73 -0.76
CA GLY A 121 14.33 -7.00 -2.12
C GLY A 121 15.85 -6.97 -2.29
N ASP A 122 16.64 -6.83 -1.22
CA ASP A 122 18.08 -6.60 -1.36
C ASP A 122 18.82 -7.90 -1.74
N THR A 123 19.34 -7.95 -2.96
CA THR A 123 20.25 -9.02 -3.40
C THR A 123 21.67 -8.63 -2.99
N ALA A 124 22.22 -9.32 -2.00
CA ALA A 124 23.56 -9.04 -1.48
C ALA A 124 24.62 -9.05 -2.59
N MET A 125 25.13 -7.87 -2.94
CA MET A 125 26.18 -7.74 -3.96
C MET A 125 27.52 -8.10 -3.32
N THR A 126 27.95 -9.35 -3.44
CA THR A 126 29.19 -9.82 -2.83
C THR A 126 30.36 -9.79 -3.82
N SER A 127 31.53 -9.35 -3.36
CA SER A 127 32.74 -9.33 -4.18
C SER A 127 33.19 -10.75 -4.51
N ARG A 128 33.44 -11.03 -5.80
CA ARG A 128 33.84 -12.37 -6.28
C ARG A 128 35.10 -12.91 -5.63
N TYR A 129 36.06 -12.04 -5.32
CA TYR A 129 37.40 -12.45 -4.89
C TYR A 129 37.57 -12.48 -3.37
N HIS A 130 37.09 -11.44 -2.66
CA HIS A 130 37.28 -11.32 -1.22
C HIS A 130 36.04 -11.70 -0.41
N LYS A 131 34.92 -12.00 -1.07
CA LYS A 131 33.61 -12.25 -0.45
C LYS A 131 33.15 -11.16 0.52
N PHE A 132 33.74 -9.96 0.42
CA PHE A 132 33.26 -8.79 1.14
C PHE A 132 31.99 -8.26 0.49
N ASP A 133 31.12 -7.72 1.31
CA ASP A 133 29.89 -7.10 0.90
C ASP A 133 30.18 -5.78 0.15
N GLN A 134 29.84 -5.69 -1.14
CA GLN A 134 30.03 -4.49 -1.95
C GLN A 134 28.88 -3.49 -1.82
N SER A 135 27.82 -3.86 -1.11
CA SER A 135 26.68 -2.99 -0.83
C SER A 135 27.18 -1.70 -0.18
N THR A 136 26.97 -0.59 -0.88
CA THR A 136 27.55 0.72 -0.50
C THR A 136 26.59 1.53 0.38
N SER A 137 25.35 1.08 0.53
CA SER A 137 24.33 1.68 1.38
C SER A 137 24.54 1.28 2.85
N GLY A 138 24.68 2.27 3.72
CA GLY A 138 24.75 2.09 5.19
C GLY A 138 23.41 2.33 5.88
N PHE A 139 22.30 2.10 5.16
CA PHE A 139 20.94 2.33 5.64
C PHE A 139 20.26 0.98 5.90
N PRO A 140 19.52 0.80 7.00
CA PRO A 140 19.34 1.75 8.11
C PRO A 140 20.51 1.77 9.11
N PHE A 141 21.44 0.81 9.03
CA PHE A 141 22.58 0.70 9.94
C PHE A 141 23.92 0.69 9.21
N LYS A 142 24.95 1.23 9.86
CA LYS A 142 26.31 1.29 9.33
C LYS A 142 26.86 -0.13 9.12
N ASN A 143 27.22 -0.44 7.87
CA ASN A 143 27.79 -1.72 7.50
C ASN A 143 29.31 -1.79 7.79
N SER A 144 29.68 -2.47 8.88
CA SER A 144 31.08 -2.71 9.27
C SER A 144 31.79 -3.78 8.43
N GLN A 145 31.04 -4.59 7.68
CA GLN A 145 31.54 -5.66 6.81
C GLN A 145 31.70 -5.24 5.34
N SER A 146 31.38 -3.98 5.01
CA SER A 146 31.48 -3.47 3.64
C SER A 146 32.90 -3.54 3.08
N TYR A 147 33.03 -3.77 1.77
CA TYR A 147 34.30 -3.82 1.04
C TYR A 147 35.12 -2.55 1.28
N ARG A 148 34.48 -1.37 1.34
CA ARG A 148 35.15 -0.10 1.66
C ARG A 148 35.71 -0.07 3.08
N ALA A 149 34.97 -0.60 4.06
CA ALA A 149 35.43 -0.65 5.45
C ALA A 149 36.58 -1.65 5.61
N LYS A 150 36.46 -2.85 5.03
CA LYS A 150 37.49 -3.89 5.08
C LYS A 150 38.75 -3.51 4.30
N LYS A 151 38.61 -2.94 3.09
CA LYS A 151 39.73 -2.47 2.28
C LYS A 151 40.52 -1.34 2.95
N LYS A 152 39.87 -0.49 3.75
CA LYS A 152 40.56 0.59 4.48
C LYS A 152 41.34 0.07 5.70
N ALA A 153 40.97 -1.11 6.23
CA ALA A 153 41.59 -1.73 7.39
C ALA A 153 42.69 -2.76 7.04
N LEU A 154 42.85 -3.05 5.75
CA LEU A 154 43.95 -3.84 5.15
C LEU A 154 45.06 -2.88 4.71
#